data_AF-A0A6I7MXE3-F1
#
_entry.id   AF-A0A6I7MXE3-F1
#
_cell.length_a   1.000
_cell.length_b   1.000
_cell.length_c   1.000
_cell.angle_alpha   90.00
_cell.angle_beta   90.00
_cell.angle_gamma   90.00
#
_symmetry.space_group_name_H-M   'P 1'
#
loop_
_entity.id
_entity.type
_entity.pdbx_description
1 polymer ?
#
loop_
_entity_poly.entity_id
_entity_poly.type
_entity_poly.pdbx_seq_one_letter_code
_entity_poly.pdbx_strand_id
1 'polypeptide(L)' 'MSEKVSDFHIDSTYTFRVVGKNISNKQIQGVKNSFIAADDIEYGNQNRIPLWLFGFMY' A
#
# COMPACT_ATOMS: atom_id res chain seq x y z
N MET A 1 5.89 -16.11 13.55
CA MET A 1 5.62 -15.69 12.17
C MET A 1 5.69 -14.18 12.15
N SER A 2 6.69 -13.59 11.48
CA SER A 2 6.84 -12.13 11.42
C SER A 2 5.82 -11.59 10.42
N GLU A 3 4.78 -10.91 10.89
CA GLU A 3 3.88 -10.21 9.98
C GLU A 3 4.63 -9.01 9.39
N LYS A 4 4.78 -9.00 8.07
CA LYS A 4 5.49 -7.93 7.36
C LYS A 4 4.64 -6.65 7.42
N VAL A 5 5.13 -5.64 8.15
CA VAL A 5 4.43 -4.36 8.38
C VAL A 5 4.39 -3.51 7.09
N SER A 6 5.44 -3.61 6.27
CA SER A 6 5.62 -2.82 5.04
C SER A 6 6.51 -3.54 4.02
N ASP A 7 6.31 -3.26 2.73
CA ASP A 7 7.12 -3.82 1.65
C ASP A 7 8.21 -2.86 1.17
N PHE A 8 7.88 -1.56 1.10
CA PHE A 8 8.79 -0.53 0.60
C PHE A 8 8.81 0.65 1.56
N HIS A 9 10.00 1.24 1.71
CA HIS A 9 10.19 2.52 2.36
C HIS A 9 10.86 3.45 1.35
N ILE A 10 10.21 4.58 1.09
CA ILE A 10 10.72 5.62 0.19
C ILE A 10 11.19 6.79 1.06
N ASP A 11 12.45 7.17 0.85
CA ASP A 11 13.07 8.34 1.48
C ASP A 11 12.94 8.36 3.02
N SER A 12 12.85 7.18 3.64
CA SER A 12 12.59 6.98 5.07
C SER A 12 11.35 7.71 5.64
N THR A 13 10.53 8.29 4.77
CA THR A 13 9.40 9.16 5.12
C THR A 13 8.08 8.51 4.76
N TYR A 14 8.07 7.73 3.68
CA TYR A 14 6.88 7.08 3.16
C TYR A 14 7.02 5.58 3.25
N THR A 15 5.95 4.94 3.71
CA THR A 15 5.89 3.49 3.85
C THR A 15 4.83 2.97 2.91
N PHE A 16 5.19 2.12 1.97
CA PHE A 16 4.25 1.47 1.07
C PHE A 16 4.14 -0.01 1.38
N ARG A 17 2.91 -0.50 1.34
CA ARG A 17 2.62 -1.91 1.39
C ARG A 17 1.90 -2.32 0.13
N VAL A 18 2.36 -3.39 -0.49
CA VAL A 18 1.71 -3.93 -1.69
C VAL A 18 0.82 -5.09 -1.25
N VAL A 19 -0.47 -4.99 -1.53
CA VAL A 19 -1.44 -6.02 -1.14
C VAL A 19 -2.36 -6.39 -2.29
N GLY A 20 -2.79 -7.65 -2.26
CA GLY A 20 -3.87 -8.14 -3.10
C GLY A 20 -5.23 -7.50 -2.72
N LYS A 21 -6.18 -7.45 -3.66
CA LYS A 21 -7.57 -6.98 -3.46
C LYS A 21 -8.24 -7.48 -2.17
N ASN A 22 -8.02 -8.75 -1.81
CA ASN A 22 -8.72 -9.44 -0.72
C ASN A 22 -8.03 -9.40 0.66
N ILE A 23 -6.89 -8.70 0.81
CA ILE A 23 -6.17 -8.67 2.10
C ILE A 23 -6.60 -7.47 2.95
N SER A 24 -6.86 -7.71 4.24
CA SER A 24 -7.31 -6.69 5.19
C SER A 24 -6.18 -5.73 5.61
N ASN A 25 -6.47 -4.44 5.55
CA ASN A 25 -5.51 -3.34 5.67
C ASN A 25 -5.25 -2.85 7.11
N LYS A 26 -5.63 -3.64 8.13
CA LYS A 26 -5.65 -3.17 9.53
C LYS A 26 -4.27 -2.79 10.09
N GLN A 27 -3.18 -3.33 9.56
CA GLN A 27 -1.84 -3.16 10.12
C GLN A 27 -1.21 -1.78 9.89
N ILE A 28 -1.68 -1.01 8.92
CA ILE A 28 -1.15 0.33 8.58
C ILE A 28 -2.09 1.47 8.99
N GLN A 29 -3.22 1.14 9.63
CA GLN A 29 -4.07 2.15 10.27
C GLN A 29 -3.33 2.79 11.44
N GLY A 30 -3.01 4.08 11.32
CA GLY A 30 -2.32 4.87 12.35
C GLY A 30 -0.84 5.10 12.09
N VAL A 31 -0.25 4.50 11.05
CA VAL A 31 1.13 4.81 10.64
C VAL A 31 1.12 6.05 9.77
N LYS A 32 1.79 7.11 10.22
CA LYS A 32 1.90 8.38 9.49
C LYS A 32 2.63 8.15 8.16
N ASN A 33 2.15 8.79 7.08
CA ASN A 33 2.72 8.67 5.74
C ASN A 33 2.78 7.22 5.20
N SER A 34 1.90 6.35 5.68
CA SER A 34 1.77 4.99 5.16
C SER A 34 0.71 4.90 4.09
N PHE A 35 0.99 4.11 3.05
CA PHE A 35 0.13 3.91 1.89
C PHE A 35 0.02 2.44 1.51
N ILE A 36 -1.11 2.10 0.91
CA ILE A 36 -1.46 0.76 0.47
C ILE A 36 -1.54 0.76 -1.04
N ALA A 37 -0.56 0.19 -1.70
CA ALA A 37 -0.65 -0.08 -3.12
C ALA A 37 -1.45 -1.38 -3.31
N ALA A 38 -2.66 -1.28 -3.86
CA ALA A 38 -3.50 -2.45 -4.10
C ALA A 38 -3.62 -2.75 -5.59
N ASP A 39 -3.53 -4.03 -5.93
CA ASP A 39 -3.91 -4.51 -7.26
C ASP A 39 -5.44 -4.55 -7.42
N ASP A 40 -5.89 -4.62 -8.67
CA ASP A 40 -7.32 -4.78 -9.04
C ASP A 40 -8.26 -3.72 -8.44
N ILE A 41 -7.77 -2.49 -8.28
CA ILE A 41 -8.57 -1.30 -7.97
C ILE A 41 -8.33 -0.21 -9.00
N GLU A 42 -9.38 0.51 -9.38
CA GLU A 42 -9.31 1.64 -10.33
C GLU A 42 -9.23 2.99 -9.61
N TYR A 43 -9.75 3.06 -8.38
CA TYR A 43 -9.83 4.31 -7.62
C TYR A 43 -9.15 4.13 -6.28
N GLY A 44 -8.30 5.10 -5.92
CA GLY A 44 -7.74 5.19 -4.59
C GLY A 44 -8.78 5.67 -3.57
N ASN A 45 -8.62 5.25 -2.32
CA ASN A 45 -9.44 5.73 -1.21
C ASN A 45 -8.56 5.93 0.03
N GLN A 46 -8.54 7.16 0.56
CA GLN A 46 -7.66 7.57 1.66
C GLN A 46 -6.19 7.24 1.33
N ASN A 47 -5.56 6.39 2.13
CA ASN A 47 -4.17 5.97 1.97
C ASN A 47 -4.03 4.75 1.04
N ARG A 48 -5.12 4.27 0.45
CA ARG A 48 -5.09 3.20 -0.54
C ARG A 48 -4.99 3.80 -1.94
N ILE A 49 -3.97 3.37 -2.67
CA ILE A 49 -3.64 3.84 -4.01
C ILE A 49 -3.60 2.64 -4.96
N PRO A 50 -4.05 2.80 -6.21
CA PRO A 50 -3.94 1.74 -7.19
C PRO A 50 -2.47 1.42 -7.49
N LEU A 51 -2.10 0.14 -7.50
CA LEU A 51 -0.73 -0.28 -7.79
C LEU A 51 -0.27 0.16 -9.19
N TRP A 52 -1.18 0.17 -10.17
CA TRP A 52 -0.88 0.61 -11.53
C TRP A 52 -0.52 2.10 -11.64
N LEU A 53 -0.83 2.92 -10.62
CA LEU A 53 -0.48 4.34 -10.60
C LEU A 53 1.04 4.58 -10.58
N PHE A 54 1.81 3.61 -10.10
CA PHE A 54 3.28 3.74 -9.97
C PHE A 54 4.05 3.62 -11.28
N GLY A 55 3.39 3.29 -12.40
CA GLY A 55 4.10 3.19 -13.66
C GLY A 55 3.29 2.71 -14.86
N PHE A 56 1.96 2.74 -14.79
CA PHE A 56 1.08 2.21 -15.85
C PHE A 56 1.56 0.83 -16.32
N MET A 57 1.68 -0.11 -15.37
CA MET A 57 2.06 -1.49 -15.69
C MET A 57 1.01 -2.09 -16.62
N TYR A 58 1.37 -2.24 -17.89
CA TYR A 58 0.64 -2.97 -18.92
C TYR A 58 1.50 -4.14 -19.38
#